data_AF-A0A7W7RG61-F1
#
_entry.id   AF-A0A7W7RG61-F1
#
_cell.length_a   1.000
_cell.length_b   1.000
_cell.length_c   1.000
_cell.angle_alpha   90.00
_cell.angle_beta   90.00
_cell.angle_gamma   90.00
#
_symmetry.space_group_name_H-M   'P 1'
#
loop_
_entity.id
_entity.type
_entity.pdbx_description
1 polymer ?
#
loop_
_entity_poly.entity_id
_entity_poly.type
_entity_poly.pdbx_seq_one_letter_code
_entity_poly.pdbx_strand_id
1 'polypeptide(L)' 'MTEASMVLALLYAGPGAAICRGADGMLVVEPPHRAEHVVLTQDEVLEVGVEALLDLANSS' A
#
# COMPACT_ATOMS: atom_id res chain seq x y z
N MET A 1 -14.75 -12.95 16.07
CA MET A 1 -13.39 -12.46 15.82
C MET A 1 -13.37 -11.01 16.28
N THR A 2 -12.56 -10.70 17.28
CA THR A 2 -12.55 -9.39 17.94
C THR A 2 -11.63 -8.43 17.20
N GLU A 3 -11.99 -7.15 17.20
CA GLU A 3 -11.21 -6.05 16.62
C GLU A 3 -9.73 -6.07 17.08
N ALA A 4 -9.50 -6.44 18.34
CA ALA A 4 -8.17 -6.63 18.92
C ALA A 4 -7.28 -7.65 18.18
N SER A 5 -7.87 -8.73 17.63
CA SER A 5 -7.12 -9.76 16.90
C SER A 5 -6.65 -9.26 15.53
N MET A 6 -7.43 -8.37 14.90
CA MET A 6 -7.04 -7.72 13.64
C MET A 6 -5.91 -6.70 13.87
N VAL A 7 -6.01 -5.90 14.94
CA VAL A 7 -4.97 -4.91 15.28
C VAL A 7 -3.63 -5.58 15.60
N LEU A 8 -3.64 -6.69 16.37
CA LEU A 8 -2.42 -7.45 16.65
C LEU A 8 -1.80 -8.05 15.38
N ALA A 9 -2.63 -8.54 14.47
CA ALA A 9 -2.15 -9.06 13.19
C ALA A 9 -1.52 -7.93 12.34
N LEU A 10 -2.12 -6.73 12.31
CA LEU A 10 -1.57 -5.56 11.60
C LEU A 10 -0.22 -5.11 12.17
N LEU A 11 -0.10 -5.09 13.50
CA LEU A 11 1.16 -4.77 14.17
C LEU A 11 2.27 -5.78 13.86
N TYR A 12 1.93 -7.07 13.74
CA TYR A 12 2.90 -8.12 13.42
C TYR A 12 3.30 -8.16 11.93
N ALA A 13 2.37 -7.83 11.04
CA ALA A 13 2.58 -7.88 9.59
C ALA A 13 3.59 -6.83 9.07
N GLY A 14 3.79 -5.75 9.82
CA GLY A 14 4.67 -4.65 9.43
C GLY A 14 4.04 -3.69 8.41
N PRO A 15 4.66 -2.52 8.19
CA PRO A 15 4.11 -1.49 7.33
C PRO A 15 4.00 -1.92 5.87
N GLY A 16 2.89 -1.57 5.21
CA GLY A 16 2.60 -1.91 3.82
C GLY A 16 1.98 -3.29 3.61
N ALA A 17 1.93 -4.13 4.63
CA ALA A 17 1.24 -5.42 4.57
C ALA A 17 -0.28 -5.25 4.66
N ALA A 18 -1.01 -6.14 3.99
CA ALA A 18 -2.47 -6.18 4.04
C ALA A 18 -2.94 -7.40 4.84
N ILE A 19 -4.10 -7.29 5.47
CA ILE A 19 -4.71 -8.40 6.20
C ILE A 19 -6.09 -8.65 5.64
N CYS A 20 -6.25 -9.86 5.12
CA CYS A 20 -7.48 -10.34 4.51
C CYS A 20 -7.98 -11.58 5.24
N ARG A 21 -9.25 -11.91 5.02
CA ARG A 21 -9.87 -13.09 5.62
C ARG A 21 -9.91 -14.20 4.57
N GLY A 22 -9.28 -15.32 4.89
CA GLY A 22 -9.29 -16.53 4.09
C GLY A 22 -10.68 -17.15 4.01
N ALA A 23 -10.90 -17.99 3.00
CA ALA A 23 -12.14 -18.74 2.79
C ALA A 23 -12.43 -19.75 3.92
N ASP A 24 -11.39 -20.14 4.65
CA ASP A 24 -11.42 -20.97 5.87
C ASP A 24 -11.74 -20.16 7.14
N GLY A 25 -11.91 -18.83 7.01
CA GLY A 25 -12.19 -17.92 8.13
C GLY A 25 -10.94 -17.46 8.89
N MET A 26 -9.74 -17.90 8.50
CA MET A 26 -8.47 -17.51 9.09
C MET A 26 -8.02 -16.13 8.59
N LEU A 27 -7.18 -15.45 9.38
CA LEU A 27 -6.54 -14.21 8.94
C LEU A 27 -5.30 -14.56 8.10
N VAL A 28 -5.23 -14.01 6.91
CA VAL A 28 -4.09 -14.12 6.01
C VAL A 28 -3.39 -12.77 5.99
N VAL A 29 -2.09 -12.78 6.25
CA VAL A 29 -1.22 -11.61 6.08
C VAL A 29 -0.67 -11.67 4.67
N GLU A 30 -1.10 -10.75 3.82
CA GLU A 30 -0.48 -10.53 2.54
C GLU A 30 0.78 -9.69 2.77
N PRO A 31 1.95 -10.16 2.31
CA PRO A 31 3.18 -9.38 2.44
C PRO A 31 2.97 -8.04 1.73
N PRO A 32 3.68 -6.98 2.17
CA PRO A 32 3.69 -5.74 1.41
C PRO A 32 4.03 -6.10 -0.02
N HIS A 33 3.20 -5.68 -0.97
CA HIS A 33 3.66 -5.62 -2.35
C HIS A 33 4.98 -4.86 -2.27
N ARG A 34 6.08 -5.51 -2.66
CA ARG A 34 7.33 -4.81 -2.88
C ARG A 34 6.99 -3.83 -4.00
N ALA A 35 6.54 -2.63 -3.65
CA ALA A 35 6.66 -1.51 -4.53
C ALA A 35 8.14 -1.53 -4.88
N GLU A 36 8.45 -1.78 -6.15
CA GLU A 36 9.80 -1.53 -6.63
C GLU A 36 10.07 -0.09 -6.20
N HIS A 37 10.97 0.08 -5.23
CA HIS A 37 11.33 1.41 -4.76
C HIS A 37 12.06 2.02 -5.94
N VAL A 38 11.32 2.73 -6.80
CA VAL A 38 11.90 3.50 -7.88
C VAL A 38 12.60 4.66 -7.18
N VAL A 39 13.92 4.58 -7.13
CA VAL A 39 14.75 5.68 -6.66
C VAL A 39 14.73 6.72 -7.76
N LEU A 40 13.81 7.67 -7.62
CA LEU A 40 13.76 8.85 -8.47
C LEU A 40 14.72 9.89 -7.90
N THR A 41 15.50 10.48 -8.77
CA THR A 41 16.19 11.73 -8.51
C THR A 41 15.18 12.86 -8.30
N GLN A 42 15.62 13.96 -7.69
CA GLN A 42 14.75 15.12 -7.45
C GLN A 42 14.11 15.64 -8.74
N ASP A 43 14.84 15.62 -9.85
CA ASP A 43 14.35 16.08 -11.15
C ASP A 43 13.27 15.16 -11.71
N GLU A 44 13.44 13.84 -11.57
CA GLU A 44 12.45 12.85 -12.01
C GLU A 44 11.17 12.89 -11.17
N VAL A 45 11.25 13.21 -9.87
CA VAL A 45 10.06 13.43 -9.02
C VAL A 45 9.26 14.63 -9.50
N LEU A 46 9.93 15.71 -9.91
CA LEU A 46 9.27 16.90 -10.43
C LEU A 46 8.59 16.62 -11.77
N GLU A 47 9.24 15.87 -12.66
CA GLU A 47 8.67 15.51 -13.96
C GLU A 47 7.45 14.60 -13.83
N VAL A 48 7.59 13.48 -13.11
CA VAL A 48 6.49 12.51 -12.87
C VAL A 48 5.36 13.17 -12.07
N GLY A 49 5.69 14.00 -11.08
CA GLY A 49 4.72 14.70 -10.26
C GLY A 49 3.92 15.75 -11.05
N VAL A 50 4.55 16.47 -11.97
CA VAL A 50 3.87 17.44 -12.84
C VAL A 50 2.95 16.73 -13.84
N GLU A 51 3.40 15.63 -14.45
CA GLU A 51 2.58 14.83 -15.37
C GLU A 51 1.33 14.28 -14.65
N ALA A 52 1.50 13.70 -13.45
CA ALA A 52 0.39 13.19 -12.66
C ALA A 52 -0.62 14.27 -12.25
N LEU A 53 -0.15 15.48 -11.93
CA LEU A 53 -1.02 16.62 -11.60
C LEU A 53 -1.79 17.13 -12.83
N LEU A 54 -1.17 17.12 -14.00
CA LEU A 54 -1.83 17.48 -15.26
C LEU A 54 -2.90 16.46 -15.64
N ASP A 55 -2.61 15.17 -15.49
CA ASP A 55 -3.58 14.09 -15.73
C ASP A 55 -4.78 14.17 -14.78
N LEU A 56 -4.54 14.50 -13.51
CA LEU A 56 -5.62 14.73 -12.55
C LEU A 56 -6.49 15.95 -12.91
N ALA A 57 -5.86 17.03 -13.39
CA ALA A 57 -6.58 18.22 -13.82
C ALA A 57 -7.41 17.99 -15.10
N ASN A 58 -6.94 17.12 -15.99
CA ASN A 58 -7.61 16.80 -17.27
C ASN A 58 -8.66 15.67 -17.14
N SER A 59 -8.74 15.01 -15.99
CA SER A 59 -9.71 13.93 -15.71
C SER A 59 -10.94 14.39 -14.92
N SER A 60 -11.05 15.69 -14.63
CA SER A 60 -12.22 16.35 -14.01
C SER A 60 -13.05 17.13 -15.03
#